data_AF-A0A519FAF5-F1
#
_entry.id   AF-A0A519FAF5-F1
#
_cell.length_a   1.000
_cell.length_b   1.000
_cell.length_c   1.000
_cell.angle_alpha   90.00
_cell.angle_beta   90.00
_cell.angle_gamma   90.00
#
_symmetry.space_group_name_H-M   'P 1'
#
loop_
_entity.id
_entity.type
_entity.pdbx_description
1 polymer ?
#
loop_
_entity_poly.entity_id
_entity_poly.type
_entity_poly.pdbx_seq_one_letter_code
_entity_poly.pdbx_strand_id
1 'polypeptide(L)'
;MLILCLLAAILMAFAIDSLLVALVHRRVQGRFQIKTDTHRMLVFKSDVGTFTLRQDLQELQCGKGPSCRVFRFQDIEALEVTQTSRHALAAELLLGMEVSDLWPQYRDFIDWQVVTVVLCTGERVPLFRTGRYHRRKYLHTFYLELQLVCLELLGLVIDVDAQGRTVLDRISARLNQPRVVQCWD
;
A
#
# COMPACT_ATOMS: atom_id res chain seq x y z
N MET A 1 43.64 3.21 13.32
CA MET A 1 43.10 2.82 12.00
C MET A 1 42.10 1.68 12.09
N LEU A 2 42.44 0.52 12.67
CA LEU A 2 41.58 -0.67 12.72
C LEU A 2 40.19 -0.42 13.35
N ILE A 3 40.13 0.31 14.47
CA ILE A 3 38.88 0.69 15.15
C ILE A 3 38.01 1.59 14.26
N LEU A 4 38.62 2.51 13.51
CA LEU A 4 37.91 3.43 12.62
C LEU A 4 37.31 2.68 11.42
N CYS A 5 38.05 1.73 10.85
CA CYS A 5 37.57 0.85 9.77
C CYS A 5 36.44 -0.05 10.25
N LEU A 6 36.53 -0.57 11.48
CA LEU A 6 35.48 -1.39 12.10
C LEU A 6 34.19 -0.57 12.30
N LEU A 7 34.30 0.64 12.85
CA LEU A 7 33.16 1.57 13.01
C LEU A 7 32.53 1.92 11.66
N ALA A 8 33.34 2.22 10.65
CA ALA A 8 32.86 2.52 9.30
C ALA A 8 32.13 1.33 8.67
N ALA A 9 32.63 0.10 8.88
CA ALA A 9 31.98 -1.13 8.39
C ALA A 9 30.63 -1.37 9.07
N ILE A 10 30.53 -1.16 10.38
CA ILE A 10 29.28 -1.28 11.14
C ILE A 10 28.26 -0.25 10.66
N LEU A 11 28.68 1.00 10.49
CA LEU A 11 27.80 2.07 9.98
C LEU A 11 27.32 1.80 8.56
N MET A 12 28.19 1.30 7.67
CA MET A 12 27.77 0.91 6.31
C MET A 12 26.79 -0.27 6.34
N ALA A 13 27.02 -1.28 7.18
CA ALA A 13 26.10 -2.40 7.32
C ALA A 13 24.70 -1.92 7.77
N PHE A 14 24.65 -1.04 8.77
CA PHE A 14 23.40 -0.42 9.23
C PHE A 14 22.71 0.41 8.13
N ALA A 15 23.48 1.16 7.34
CA ALA A 15 22.94 1.97 6.24
C ALA A 15 22.35 1.10 5.11
N ILE A 16 23.04 0.01 4.75
CA ILE A 16 22.58 -0.95 3.73
C ILE A 16 21.32 -1.66 4.20
N ASP A 17 21.32 -2.13 5.44
CA ASP A 17 20.15 -2.77 6.08
C ASP A 17 18.94 -1.83 6.08
N SER A 18 19.12 -0.58 6.52
CA SER A 18 18.07 0.45 6.51
C SER A 18 17.53 0.72 5.11
N LEU A 19 18.41 0.74 4.10
CA LEU A 19 18.02 0.93 2.71
C LEU A 19 17.17 -0.25 2.20
N LEU A 20 17.53 -1.49 2.55
CA LEU A 20 16.77 -2.68 2.17
C LEU A 20 15.39 -2.70 2.83
N VAL A 21 15.31 -2.39 4.12
CA VAL A 21 14.04 -2.25 4.85
C VAL A 21 13.15 -1.21 4.19
N ALA A 22 13.71 -0.04 3.86
CA ALA A 22 12.98 1.02 3.18
C ALA A 22 12.50 0.60 1.79
N LEU A 23 13.31 -0.13 1.02
CA LEU A 23 12.94 -0.62 -0.32
C LEU A 23 11.80 -1.64 -0.26
N VAL A 24 11.86 -2.59 0.67
CA VAL A 24 10.81 -3.59 0.86
C VAL A 24 9.50 -2.89 1.25
N HIS A 25 9.55 -2.00 2.24
CA HIS A 25 8.36 -1.26 2.69
C HIS A 25 7.80 -0.41 1.55
N ARG A 26 8.61 0.40 0.86
CA ARG A 26 8.16 1.24 -0.25
C ARG A 26 7.50 0.44 -1.38
N ARG A 27 7.96 -0.79 -1.64
CA ARG A 27 7.34 -1.66 -2.65
C ARG A 27 5.98 -2.19 -2.21
N VAL A 28 5.82 -2.47 -0.92
CA VAL A 28 4.60 -3.03 -0.34
C VAL A 28 3.51 -1.98 -0.18
N GLN A 29 3.86 -0.72 0.08
CA GLN A 29 2.92 0.38 0.31
C GLN A 29 2.12 0.79 -0.94
N GLY A 30 2.63 0.48 -2.12
CA GLY A 30 2.06 1.00 -3.36
C GLY A 30 2.29 2.50 -3.53
N ARG A 31 1.64 3.10 -4.53
CA ARG A 31 1.73 4.51 -4.90
C ARG A 31 0.32 5.05 -5.00
N PHE A 32 0.06 6.14 -4.31
CA PHE A 32 -1.15 6.93 -4.47
C PHE A 32 -0.76 8.40 -4.52
N GLN A 33 -1.05 9.05 -5.65
CA GLN A 33 -0.75 10.46 -5.85
C GLN A 33 -1.97 11.17 -6.41
N ILE A 34 -2.46 12.16 -5.68
CA ILE A 34 -3.51 13.05 -6.16
C ILE A 34 -2.85 14.11 -7.05
N LYS A 35 -3.33 14.23 -8.29
CA LYS A 35 -2.85 15.26 -9.23
C LYS A 35 -3.72 16.51 -9.18
N THR A 36 -5.03 16.31 -9.07
CA THR A 36 -6.02 17.39 -9.09
C THR A 36 -7.14 17.02 -8.14
N ASP A 37 -7.49 17.91 -7.21
CA ASP A 37 -8.63 17.76 -6.31
C ASP A 37 -9.42 19.07 -6.32
N THR A 38 -10.53 19.06 -7.06
CA THR A 38 -11.44 20.20 -7.19
C THR A 38 -12.86 19.74 -6.94
N HIS A 39 -13.78 20.66 -6.63
CA HIS A 39 -15.19 20.31 -6.44
C HIS A 39 -15.83 19.62 -7.67
N ARG A 40 -15.25 19.75 -8.87
CA ARG A 40 -15.80 19.11 -10.08
C ARG A 40 -15.06 17.86 -10.52
N MET A 41 -13.77 17.78 -10.22
CA MET A 41 -12.92 16.69 -10.71
C MET A 41 -11.90 16.28 -9.67
N LEU A 42 -11.75 14.97 -9.47
CA LEU A 42 -10.65 14.36 -8.72
C LEU A 42 -9.84 13.46 -9.67
N VAL A 43 -8.58 13.80 -9.86
CA VAL A 43 -7.62 13.00 -10.64
C VAL A 43 -6.58 12.43 -9.68
N PHE A 44 -6.48 11.11 -9.64
CA PHE A 44 -5.45 10.43 -8.87
C PHE A 44 -4.77 9.34 -9.69
N LYS A 45 -3.51 9.07 -9.36
CA LYS A 45 -2.72 8.00 -9.94
C LYS A 45 -2.42 6.99 -8.85
N SER A 46 -2.75 5.74 -9.11
CA SER A 46 -2.38 4.60 -8.28
C SER A 46 -1.41 3.65 -8.99
N ASP A 47 -0.96 2.60 -8.32
CA ASP A 47 -0.19 1.51 -8.96
C ASP A 47 -0.97 0.79 -10.06
N VAL A 48 -2.30 0.83 -9.99
CA VAL A 48 -3.18 0.12 -10.89
C VAL A 48 -3.42 0.93 -12.17
N GLY A 49 -3.46 2.26 -12.06
CA GLY A 49 -3.71 3.13 -13.19
C GLY A 49 -3.90 4.59 -12.80
N THR A 50 -4.37 5.38 -13.76
CA THR A 50 -4.81 6.75 -13.52
C THR A 50 -6.33 6.78 -13.54
N PHE A 51 -6.90 7.44 -12.55
CA PHE A 51 -8.35 7.52 -12.34
C PHE A 51 -8.76 8.98 -12.31
N THR A 52 -9.87 9.27 -12.95
CA THR A 52 -10.45 10.60 -13.04
C THR A 52 -11.94 10.49 -12.72
N LEU A 53 -12.31 10.99 -11.56
CA LEU A 53 -13.70 11.15 -11.14
C LEU A 53 -14.17 12.53 -11.58
N ARG A 54 -15.20 12.59 -12.41
CA ARG A 54 -15.86 13.82 -12.87
C ARG A 54 -17.24 13.89 -12.25
N GLN A 55 -17.46 14.83 -11.32
CA GLN A 55 -18.74 14.97 -10.62
C GLN A 55 -19.81 15.66 -11.47
N ASP A 56 -19.40 16.55 -12.38
CA ASP A 56 -20.28 17.20 -13.34
C ASP A 56 -20.90 16.21 -14.33
N LEU A 57 -20.13 15.22 -14.77
CA LEU A 57 -20.61 14.16 -15.67
C LEU A 57 -21.09 12.91 -14.94
N GLN A 58 -20.88 12.82 -13.61
CA GLN A 58 -21.10 11.60 -12.81
C GLN A 58 -20.40 10.38 -13.40
N GLU A 59 -19.13 10.53 -13.76
CA GLU A 59 -18.33 9.52 -14.44
C GLU A 59 -17.02 9.22 -13.71
N LEU A 60 -16.67 7.94 -13.66
CA LEU A 60 -15.37 7.42 -13.28
C LEU A 60 -14.65 6.97 -14.55
N GLN A 61 -13.58 7.68 -14.91
CA GLN A 61 -12.68 7.27 -15.99
C GLN A 61 -11.49 6.55 -15.38
N CYS A 62 -11.21 5.33 -15.83
CA CYS A 62 -10.01 4.59 -15.45
C CYS A 62 -9.15 4.30 -16.67
N GLY A 63 -7.84 4.52 -16.55
CA GLY A 63 -6.93 4.28 -17.65
C GLY A 63 -5.60 3.69 -17.20
N LYS A 64 -5.14 2.68 -17.94
CA LYS A 64 -3.78 2.15 -17.83
C LYS A 64 -3.09 2.29 -19.17
N GLY A 65 -2.42 3.44 -19.37
CA GLY A 65 -1.82 3.77 -20.67
C GLY A 65 -2.89 4.24 -21.68
N PRO A 66 -2.88 3.74 -22.94
CA PRO A 66 -3.76 4.23 -24.00
C PRO A 66 -5.22 3.77 -23.88
N SER A 67 -5.49 2.75 -23.07
CA SER A 67 -6.85 2.26 -22.84
C SER A 67 -7.49 3.06 -21.70
N CYS A 68 -8.54 3.81 -22.03
CA CYS A 68 -9.38 4.53 -21.08
C CYS A 68 -10.78 3.92 -21.10
N ARG A 69 -11.27 3.46 -19.94
CA ARG A 69 -12.65 3.02 -19.74
C ARG A 69 -13.39 4.07 -18.95
N VAL A 70 -14.67 4.25 -19.24
CA VAL A 70 -15.54 5.22 -18.59
C VAL A 70 -16.73 4.48 -18.03
N PHE A 71 -17.03 4.70 -16.75
CA PHE A 71 -18.16 4.13 -16.04
C PHE A 71 -19.00 5.27 -15.46
N ARG A 72 -20.32 5.19 -15.54
CA ARG A 72 -21.19 6.18 -14.87
C ARG A 72 -21.39 5.78 -13.42
N PHE A 73 -21.63 6.76 -12.54
CA PHE A 73 -21.82 6.50 -11.11
C PHE A 73 -23.03 5.61 -10.83
N GLN A 74 -24.08 5.72 -11.65
CA GLN A 74 -25.25 4.84 -11.61
C GLN A 74 -24.93 3.36 -11.88
N ASP A 75 -23.82 3.09 -12.58
CA ASP A 75 -23.39 1.72 -12.90
C ASP A 75 -22.50 1.15 -11.78
N ILE A 76 -22.18 1.95 -10.75
CA ILE A 76 -21.38 1.54 -9.60
C ILE A 76 -22.33 1.08 -8.50
N GLU A 77 -22.25 -0.21 -8.17
CA GLU A 77 -23.08 -0.83 -7.15
C GLU A 77 -22.48 -0.65 -5.75
N ALA A 78 -21.17 -0.90 -5.63
CA ALA A 78 -20.49 -0.93 -4.33
C ALA A 78 -19.01 -0.57 -4.43
N LEU A 79 -18.45 -0.16 -3.29
CA LEU A 79 -17.02 -0.13 -3.04
C LEU A 79 -16.66 -1.33 -2.15
N GLU A 80 -15.87 -2.25 -2.69
CA GLU A 80 -15.39 -3.42 -1.97
C GLU A 80 -13.96 -3.18 -1.47
N VAL A 81 -13.74 -3.45 -0.19
CA VAL A 81 -12.41 -3.49 0.42
C VAL A 81 -12.09 -4.93 0.73
N THR A 82 -11.13 -5.49 0.01
CA THR A 82 -10.64 -6.84 0.25
C THR A 82 -9.31 -6.77 0.97
N GLN A 83 -9.18 -7.54 2.06
CA GLN A 83 -7.90 -7.73 2.75
C GLN A 83 -7.39 -9.15 2.52
N THR A 84 -6.16 -9.27 2.06
CA THR A 84 -5.50 -10.55 1.76
C THR A 84 -4.13 -10.60 2.43
N SER A 85 -3.95 -11.53 3.36
CA SER A 85 -2.64 -11.79 3.97
C SER A 85 -1.84 -12.77 3.11
N ARG A 86 -0.63 -12.39 2.71
CA ARG A 86 0.29 -13.28 1.96
C ARG A 86 1.63 -13.38 2.66
N HIS A 87 2.22 -14.58 2.66
CA HIS A 87 3.56 -14.78 3.18
C HIS A 87 4.59 -13.90 2.45
N ALA A 88 5.49 -13.31 3.23
CA ALA A 88 6.45 -12.33 2.77
C ALA A 88 7.83 -12.95 2.45
N LEU A 89 7.87 -14.13 1.82
CA LEU A 89 9.10 -14.90 1.57
C LEU A 89 10.23 -14.08 0.92
N ALA A 90 9.89 -13.19 -0.02
CA ALA A 90 10.87 -12.33 -0.68
C ALA A 90 11.41 -11.23 0.26
N ALA A 91 10.60 -10.76 1.21
CA ALA A 91 11.04 -9.82 2.24
C ALA A 91 11.92 -10.53 3.27
N GLU A 92 11.53 -11.73 3.74
CA GLU A 92 12.34 -12.57 4.64
C GLU A 92 13.74 -12.84 4.04
N LEU A 93 13.79 -13.20 2.76
CA LEU A 93 15.07 -13.51 2.09
C LEU A 93 15.98 -12.30 1.92
N LEU A 94 15.43 -11.09 1.81
CA LEU A 94 16.18 -9.84 1.66
C LEU A 94 16.55 -9.18 3.00
N LEU A 95 15.74 -9.39 4.04
CA LEU A 95 15.92 -8.81 5.38
C LEU A 95 16.60 -9.78 6.36
N GLY A 96 16.94 -10.98 5.89
CA GLY A 96 17.60 -12.03 6.64
C GLY A 96 16.61 -13.11 7.07
N MET A 97 16.75 -14.31 6.49
CA MET A 97 16.02 -15.49 6.96
C MET A 97 16.62 -15.98 8.28
N GLU A 98 15.79 -16.09 9.29
CA GLU A 98 16.10 -16.78 10.53
C GLU A 98 15.68 -18.26 10.43
N VAL A 99 16.37 -19.15 11.13
CA VAL A 99 16.01 -20.59 11.16
C VAL A 99 14.60 -20.80 11.71
N SER A 100 14.13 -19.87 12.55
CA SER A 100 12.75 -19.81 13.06
C SER A 100 11.70 -19.60 11.96
N ASP A 101 12.03 -18.96 10.84
CA ASP A 101 11.09 -18.64 9.75
C ASP A 101 10.66 -19.91 8.98
N LEU A 102 11.39 -21.01 9.17
CA LEU A 102 11.00 -22.33 8.67
C LEU A 102 9.69 -22.82 9.30
N TRP A 103 9.37 -22.37 10.53
CA TRP A 103 8.11 -22.67 11.19
C TRP A 103 6.99 -21.70 10.77
N PRO A 104 5.82 -22.19 10.35
CA PRO A 104 4.72 -21.35 9.84
C PRO A 104 4.26 -20.23 10.78
N GLN A 105 4.41 -20.44 12.09
CA GLN A 105 3.96 -19.49 13.12
C GLN A 105 4.83 -18.23 13.24
N TYR A 106 6.08 -18.29 12.74
CA TYR A 106 7.06 -17.21 12.81
C TYR A 106 7.31 -16.51 11.47
N ARG A 107 6.62 -16.95 10.41
CA ARG A 107 6.72 -16.30 9.10
C ARG A 107 6.17 -14.90 9.13
N ASP A 108 6.77 -14.07 8.29
CA ASP A 108 6.34 -12.73 8.01
C ASP A 108 5.19 -12.73 7.00
N PHE A 109 4.29 -11.76 7.18
CA PHE A 109 3.13 -11.60 6.33
C PHE A 109 3.06 -10.19 5.78
N ILE A 110 2.52 -10.07 4.57
CA ILE A 110 2.10 -8.80 4.00
C ILE A 110 0.59 -8.84 3.89
N ASP A 111 -0.07 -7.97 4.62
CA ASP A 111 -1.49 -7.73 4.55
C ASP A 111 -1.76 -6.75 3.43
N TRP A 112 -2.26 -7.25 2.31
CA TRP A 112 -2.64 -6.43 1.17
C TRP A 112 -4.08 -5.99 1.29
N GLN A 113 -4.32 -4.69 1.25
CA GLN A 113 -5.63 -4.10 1.11
C GLN A 113 -5.84 -3.64 -0.34
N VAL A 114 -6.94 -4.06 -0.95
CA VAL A 114 -7.34 -3.65 -2.30
C VAL A 114 -8.70 -2.97 -2.22
N VAL A 115 -8.77 -1.74 -2.74
CA VAL A 115 -10.04 -1.01 -2.90
C VAL A 115 -10.51 -1.20 -4.33
N THR A 116 -11.70 -1.74 -4.49
CA THR A 116 -12.28 -2.14 -5.77
C THR A 116 -13.66 -1.52 -5.94
N VAL A 117 -13.93 -0.99 -7.13
CA VAL A 117 -15.29 -0.61 -7.54
C VAL A 117 -15.96 -1.82 -8.14
N VAL A 118 -17.15 -2.15 -7.64
CA VAL A 118 -17.99 -3.21 -8.20
C VAL A 118 -19.09 -2.54 -9.01
N LEU A 119 -19.18 -2.89 -10.28
CA LEU A 119 -20.23 -2.42 -11.17
C LEU A 119 -21.47 -3.29 -11.04
N CYS A 120 -22.65 -2.73 -11.38
CA CYS A 120 -23.93 -3.46 -11.42
C CYS A 120 -23.90 -4.68 -12.36
N THR A 121 -22.94 -4.74 -13.30
CA THR A 121 -22.69 -5.89 -14.18
C THR A 121 -21.95 -7.04 -13.49
N GLY A 122 -21.49 -6.84 -12.24
CA GLY A 122 -20.61 -7.75 -11.51
C GLY A 122 -19.12 -7.59 -11.85
N GLU A 123 -18.75 -6.71 -12.79
CA GLU A 123 -17.35 -6.42 -13.09
C GLU A 123 -16.67 -5.69 -11.92
N ARG A 124 -15.45 -6.12 -11.59
CA ARG A 124 -14.65 -5.60 -10.48
C ARG A 124 -13.45 -4.80 -11.01
N VAL A 125 -13.41 -3.50 -10.71
CA VAL A 125 -12.36 -2.58 -11.16
C VAL A 125 -11.50 -2.14 -9.96
N PRO A 126 -10.28 -2.67 -9.79
CA PRO A 126 -9.40 -2.27 -8.70
C PRO A 126 -8.96 -0.82 -8.88
N LEU A 127 -9.16 0.01 -7.87
CA LEU A 127 -8.75 1.43 -7.85
C LEU A 127 -7.37 1.61 -7.26
N PHE A 128 -7.10 0.91 -6.16
CA PHE A 128 -5.88 1.07 -5.39
C PHE A 128 -5.55 -0.22 -4.67
N ARG A 129 -4.25 -0.49 -4.55
CA ARG A 129 -3.72 -1.59 -3.76
C ARG A 129 -2.65 -1.03 -2.86
N THR A 130 -2.72 -1.39 -1.60
CA THR A 130 -1.68 -1.12 -0.63
C THR A 130 -1.41 -2.34 0.22
N GLY A 131 -0.29 -2.36 0.90
CA GLY A 131 0.13 -3.47 1.71
C GLY A 131 0.80 -3.00 2.99
N ARG A 132 0.61 -3.78 4.05
CA ARG A 132 1.28 -3.62 5.32
C ARG A 132 2.12 -4.86 5.61
N TYR A 133 3.42 -4.67 5.81
CA TYR A 133 4.29 -5.76 6.22
C TYR A 133 4.20 -5.92 7.75
N HIS A 134 3.89 -7.13 8.18
CA HIS A 134 3.82 -7.54 9.57
C HIS A 134 4.86 -8.63 9.84
N ARG A 135 5.87 -8.29 10.63
CA ARG A 135 6.87 -9.24 11.15
C ARG A 135 6.42 -9.78 12.50
N ARG A 136 6.44 -11.11 12.69
CA ARG A 136 6.05 -11.72 13.99
C ARG A 136 7.23 -11.77 14.96
N LYS A 137 6.92 -11.38 16.21
CA LYS A 137 7.79 -11.04 17.35
C LYS A 137 9.07 -11.88 17.54
N TYR A 138 10.21 -11.20 17.60
CA TYR A 138 11.47 -11.65 18.23
C TYR A 138 12.21 -10.47 18.92
N LEU A 139 13.28 -10.75 19.66
CA LEU A 139 14.09 -9.75 20.40
C LEU A 139 14.61 -8.57 19.54
N HIS A 140 14.75 -8.75 18.22
CA HIS A 140 15.15 -7.71 17.27
C HIS A 140 14.00 -6.80 16.78
N THR A 141 12.76 -7.07 17.19
CA THR A 141 11.59 -6.25 16.81
C THR A 141 11.76 -4.79 17.26
N PHE A 142 12.36 -4.53 18.43
CA PHE A 142 12.63 -3.17 18.88
C PHE A 142 13.58 -2.40 17.95
N TYR A 143 14.62 -3.06 17.43
CA TYR A 143 15.57 -2.44 16.52
C TYR A 143 14.90 -2.05 15.20
N LEU A 144 14.09 -2.95 14.64
CA LEU A 144 13.35 -2.69 13.40
C LEU A 144 12.23 -1.67 13.59
N GLU A 145 11.51 -1.70 14.73
CA GLU A 145 10.52 -0.68 15.07
C GLU A 145 11.16 0.69 15.18
N LEU A 146 12.31 0.81 15.86
CA LEU A 146 13.06 2.05 15.95
C LEU A 146 13.54 2.52 14.57
N GLN A 147 14.01 1.58 13.74
CA GLN A 147 14.45 1.86 12.37
C GLN A 147 13.28 2.31 11.49
N LEU A 148 12.10 1.71 11.62
CA LEU A 148 10.87 2.12 10.94
C LEU A 148 10.40 3.49 11.40
N VAL A 149 10.40 3.78 12.69
CA VAL A 149 10.08 5.12 13.22
C VAL A 149 11.06 6.16 12.68
N CYS A 150 12.35 5.85 12.66
CA CYS A 150 13.36 6.74 12.05
C CYS A 150 13.09 6.94 10.55
N LEU A 151 12.74 5.89 9.82
CA LEU A 151 12.43 5.96 8.39
C LEU A 151 11.12 6.72 8.12
N GLU A 152 10.11 6.60 8.98
CA GLU A 152 8.86 7.38 8.94
C GLU A 152 9.14 8.87 9.21
N LEU A 153 9.93 9.18 10.23
CA LEU A 153 10.35 10.56 10.55
C LEU A 153 11.14 11.20 9.40
N LEU A 154 11.94 10.41 8.69
CA LEU A 154 12.67 10.84 7.49
C LEU A 154 11.79 10.88 6.23
N GLY A 155 10.51 10.52 6.32
CA GLY A 155 9.56 10.50 5.21
C GLY A 155 9.83 9.41 4.16
N LEU A 156 10.61 8.39 4.51
CA LEU A 156 10.97 7.26 3.62
C LEU A 156 9.92 6.14 3.63
N VAL A 157 9.07 6.10 4.66
CA VAL A 157 8.01 5.10 4.87
C VAL A 157 6.71 5.87 5.20
N ILE A 158 5.60 5.54 4.54
CA ILE A 158 4.30 6.21 4.72
C ILE A 158 3.36 5.35 5.59
N ASP A 159 2.56 5.98 6.45
CA ASP A 159 1.50 5.28 7.18
C ASP A 159 0.39 4.82 6.22
N VAL A 160 0.35 3.51 6.02
CA VAL A 160 -0.47 2.83 5.03
C VAL A 160 -1.94 2.80 5.41
N ASP A 161 -2.22 2.63 6.70
CA ASP A 161 -3.60 2.51 7.20
C ASP A 161 -4.29 3.86 7.14
N ALA A 162 -3.57 4.93 7.48
CA ALA A 162 -4.01 6.30 7.30
C ALA A 162 -4.27 6.60 5.82
N GLN A 163 -3.39 6.15 4.92
CA GLN A 163 -3.53 6.38 3.49
C GLN A 163 -4.73 5.61 2.91
N GLY A 164 -4.91 4.33 3.24
CA GLY A 164 -6.05 3.52 2.80
C GLY A 164 -7.39 4.11 3.23
N ARG A 165 -7.51 4.57 4.48
CA ARG A 165 -8.71 5.26 4.99
C ARG A 165 -8.96 6.59 4.29
N THR A 166 -7.92 7.41 4.16
CA THR A 166 -8.01 8.71 3.48
C THR A 166 -8.48 8.57 2.02
N VAL A 167 -8.00 7.54 1.32
CA VAL A 167 -8.40 7.25 -0.06
C VAL A 167 -9.87 6.82 -0.13
N LEU A 168 -10.28 5.93 0.78
CA LEU A 168 -11.65 5.43 0.82
C LEU A 168 -12.65 6.53 1.19
N ASP A 169 -12.30 7.39 2.14
CA ASP A 169 -13.10 8.55 2.54
C ASP A 169 -13.26 9.54 1.37
N ARG A 170 -12.16 9.83 0.65
CA ARG A 170 -12.20 10.75 -0.50
C ARG A 170 -13.01 10.20 -1.68
N ILE A 171 -12.91 8.90 -1.95
CA ILE A 171 -13.65 8.26 -3.03
C ILE A 171 -15.13 8.13 -2.67
N SER A 172 -15.45 7.68 -1.45
CA SER A 172 -16.83 7.54 -0.99
C SER A 172 -17.57 8.87 -0.89
N ALA A 173 -16.92 9.94 -0.40
CA ALA A 173 -17.47 11.29 -0.35
C ALA A 173 -17.85 11.85 -1.73
N ARG A 174 -17.21 11.36 -2.80
CA ARG A 174 -17.42 11.84 -4.16
C ARG A 174 -18.42 11.00 -4.96
N LEU A 175 -18.67 9.76 -4.54
CA LEU A 175 -19.48 8.77 -5.27
C LEU A 175 -20.96 8.71 -4.85
N ASN A 176 -21.53 9.74 -4.23
CA ASN A 176 -22.94 9.71 -3.74
C ASN A 176 -23.25 8.49 -2.84
N GLN A 177 -22.36 8.18 -1.89
CA GLN A 177 -22.54 7.13 -0.88
C GLN A 177 -22.75 5.70 -1.43
N PRO A 178 -21.80 5.16 -2.21
CA PRO A 178 -21.84 3.75 -2.59
C PRO A 178 -21.75 2.88 -1.32
N ARG A 179 -22.45 1.75 -1.32
CA ARG A 179 -22.39 0.79 -0.21
C ARG A 179 -20.95 0.31 -0.05
N VAL A 180 -20.33 0.56 1.10
CA VAL A 180 -18.99 0.06 1.42
C VAL A 180 -19.11 -1.33 2.00
N VAL A 181 -18.51 -2.32 1.33
CA VAL A 181 -18.47 -3.71 1.77
C VAL A 181 -17.04 -4.06 2.16
N GLN A 182 -16.86 -4.51 3.40
CA GLN A 182 -15.57 -5.02 3.88
C GLN A 182 -15.58 -6.54 3.82
N CYS A 183 -14.71 -7.09 2.97
CA CYS A 183 -14.51 -8.53 2.83
C CYS A 183 -13.21 -8.91 3.53
N TRP A 184 -13.32 -9.81 4.50
CA TRP A 184 -12.20 -10.42 5.20
C TRP A 184 -12.06 -11.84 4.66
N ASP A 185 -10.88 -12.17 4.11
CA ASP A 185 -10.53 -13.54 3.71
C ASP A 185 -10.15 -14.41 4.92
#